data_AF-A0A3C1KQ57-F1
#
_entry.id   AF-A0A3C1KQ57-F1
#
_cell.length_a   1.000
_cell.length_b   1.000
_cell.length_c   1.000
_cell.angle_alpha   90.00
_cell.angle_beta   90.00
_cell.angle_gamma   90.00
#
_symmetry.space_group_name_H-M   'P 1'
#
loop_
_entity.id
_entity.type
_entity.pdbx_description
1 polymer ?
#
loop_
_entity_poly.entity_id
_entity_poly.type
_entity_poly.pdbx_seq_one_letter_code
_entity_poly.pdbx_strand_id
1 'polypeptide(L)'
;MEKVQYCLWRVAAVGEDAFRAGLLADLVPALQRLESVRGLRLAVVDSAVAPAADKRLASGGPLPDALLSVWLDDAWRRPQPAALVPELVA
;
A
#
# COMPACT_ATOMS: atom_id res chain seq x y z
N MET A 1 4.03 -12.18 17.00
CA MET A 1 3.33 -11.54 15.87
C MET A 1 3.72 -10.09 15.84
N GLU A 2 4.33 -9.67 14.75
CA GLU A 2 4.89 -8.35 14.53
C GLU A 2 4.10 -7.63 13.43
N LYS A 3 4.14 -6.30 13.42
CA LYS A 3 3.47 -5.48 12.41
C LYS A 3 4.47 -4.58 11.72
N VAL A 4 4.54 -4.69 10.40
CA VAL A 4 5.33 -3.80 9.55
C VAL A 4 4.38 -2.88 8.78
N GLN A 5 4.73 -1.60 8.68
CA GLN A 5 3.98 -0.62 7.90
C GLN A 5 4.82 -0.08 6.76
N TYR A 6 4.22 -0.03 5.58
CA TYR A 6 4.81 0.52 4.38
C TYR A 6 4.00 1.73 3.92
N CYS A 7 4.70 2.84 3.73
CA CYS A 7 4.20 3.93 2.90
C CYS A 7 4.46 3.54 1.44
N LEU A 8 3.41 3.56 0.62
CA LEU A 8 3.49 3.24 -0.81
C LEU A 8 3.19 4.51 -1.60
N TRP A 9 4.09 4.88 -2.50
CA TRP A 9 3.88 5.94 -3.47
C TRP A 9 3.57 5.31 -4.81
N ARG A 10 2.52 5.81 -5.45
CA ARG A 10 2.05 5.32 -6.74
C ARG A 10 2.99 5.80 -7.84
N VAL A 11 3.23 4.96 -8.85
CA VAL A 11 3.88 5.40 -10.10
C VAL A 11 3.04 6.52 -10.74
N ALA A 12 3.67 7.63 -11.13
CA ALA A 12 2.99 8.85 -11.55
C ALA A 12 1.92 8.63 -12.65
N ALA A 13 2.20 7.71 -13.59
CA ALA A 13 1.31 7.36 -14.69
C ALA A 13 0.00 6.65 -14.29
N VAL A 14 -0.14 6.17 -13.05
CA VAL A 14 -1.18 5.18 -12.71
C VAL A 14 -2.55 5.72 -12.31
N GLY A 15 -2.79 6.93 -11.80
CA GLY A 15 -4.14 7.31 -11.35
C GLY A 15 -4.66 6.55 -10.10
N GLU A 16 -5.45 7.23 -9.27
CA GLU A 16 -5.75 6.78 -7.89
C GLU A 16 -6.63 5.51 -7.83
N ASP A 17 -7.74 5.48 -8.56
CA ASP A 17 -8.66 4.33 -8.54
C ASP A 17 -8.06 3.08 -9.19
N ALA A 18 -7.26 3.26 -10.26
CA ALA A 18 -6.54 2.16 -10.90
C ALA A 18 -5.45 1.61 -10.00
N PHE A 19 -4.77 2.47 -9.22
CA PHE A 19 -3.83 2.02 -8.21
C PHE A 19 -4.50 1.23 -7.10
N ARG A 20 -5.62 1.70 -6.54
CA ARG A 20 -6.43 0.91 -5.59
C ARG A 20 -6.78 -0.45 -6.18
N ALA A 21 -7.29 -0.47 -7.41
CA ALA A 21 -7.70 -1.71 -8.08
C ALA A 21 -6.52 -2.68 -8.24
N GLY A 22 -5.37 -2.20 -8.73
CA GLY A 22 -4.16 -3.02 -8.88
C GLY A 22 -3.60 -3.52 -7.54
N LEU A 23 -3.58 -2.69 -6.48
CA LEU A 23 -3.16 -3.16 -5.16
C LEU A 23 -4.05 -4.29 -4.64
N LEU A 24 -5.36 -4.22 -4.87
CA LEU A 24 -6.31 -5.25 -4.46
C LEU A 24 -6.24 -6.51 -5.34
N ALA A 25 -6.01 -6.36 -6.63
CA ALA A 25 -5.97 -7.47 -7.59
C ALA A 25 -4.64 -8.22 -7.57
N ASP A 26 -3.52 -7.51 -7.39
CA ASP A 26 -2.18 -8.05 -7.63
C ASP A 26 -1.37 -8.13 -6.33
N LEU A 27 -1.20 -7.00 -5.61
CA LEU A 27 -0.36 -6.95 -4.41
C LEU A 27 -0.94 -7.77 -3.26
N VAL A 28 -2.23 -7.59 -2.94
CA VAL A 28 -2.87 -8.28 -1.81
C VAL A 28 -2.80 -9.80 -1.99
N PRO A 29 -3.19 -10.40 -3.14
CA PRO A 29 -3.04 -11.84 -3.36
C PRO A 29 -1.58 -12.31 -3.38
N ALA A 30 -0.64 -11.50 -3.88
CA ALA A 30 0.79 -11.83 -3.80
C ALA A 30 1.26 -11.94 -2.35
N LEU A 31 0.86 -11.02 -1.48
CA LEU A 31 1.21 -11.04 -0.06
C LEU A 31 0.51 -12.17 0.70
N GLN A 32 -0.76 -12.44 0.42
CA GLN A 32 -1.51 -13.52 1.08
C GLN A 32 -0.94 -14.92 0.78
N ARG A 33 -0.23 -15.09 -0.35
CA ARG A 33 0.45 -16.34 -0.69
C ARG A 33 1.75 -16.56 0.11
N LEU A 34 2.25 -15.56 0.82
CA LEU A 34 3.46 -15.69 1.63
C LEU A 34 3.12 -16.33 2.97
N GLU A 35 3.80 -17.43 3.29
CA GLU A 35 3.54 -18.21 4.52
C GLU A 35 3.70 -17.40 5.81
N SER A 36 4.60 -16.41 5.82
CA SER A 36 4.86 -15.55 6.98
C SER A 36 3.78 -14.50 7.23
N VAL A 37 2.87 -14.26 6.28
CA VAL A 37 1.82 -13.23 6.38
C VAL A 37 0.60 -13.79 7.11
N ARG A 38 0.23 -13.11 8.20
CA ARG A 38 -0.90 -13.46 9.08
C ARG A 38 -2.09 -12.53 8.92
N GLY A 39 -1.88 -11.35 8.38
CA GLY A 39 -2.95 -10.38 8.14
C GLY A 39 -2.46 -9.18 7.34
N LEU A 40 -3.41 -8.54 6.67
CA LEU A 40 -3.17 -7.35 5.85
C LEU A 40 -4.22 -6.31 6.16
N ARG A 41 -3.82 -5.04 6.14
CA ARG A 41 -4.74 -3.89 6.09
C ARG A 41 -4.16 -2.87 5.12
N LEU A 42 -5.00 -2.46 4.17
CA LEU A 42 -4.67 -1.43 3.20
C LEU A 42 -5.56 -0.21 3.46
N ALA A 43 -4.93 0.96 3.58
CA ALA A 43 -5.60 2.25 3.44
C ALA A 43 -5.01 2.91 2.18
N VAL A 44 -5.86 3.40 1.28
CA VAL A 44 -5.44 3.90 -0.03
C VAL A 44 -6.22 5.17 -0.35
N VAL A 45 -5.55 6.14 -0.97
CA VAL A 45 -6.16 7.34 -1.53
C VAL A 45 -6.84 6.95 -2.83
N ASP A 46 -8.13 7.28 -2.91
CA ASP A 46 -8.98 6.99 -4.06
C ASP A 46 -10.04 8.08 -4.23
N SER A 47 -10.90 7.93 -5.25
CA SER A 47 -11.93 8.93 -5.52
C SER A 47 -12.96 9.09 -4.38
N ALA A 48 -13.11 8.09 -3.51
CA ALA A 48 -14.07 8.17 -2.40
C ALA A 48 -13.63 9.15 -1.30
N VAL A 49 -12.31 9.41 -1.17
CA VAL A 49 -11.77 10.38 -0.20
C VAL A 49 -11.57 11.78 -0.80
N ALA A 50 -11.82 11.96 -2.10
CA ALA A 50 -11.71 13.26 -2.77
C ALA A 50 -12.52 14.40 -2.10
N PRO A 51 -13.75 14.17 -1.57
CA PRO A 51 -14.50 15.22 -0.88
C PRO A 51 -13.83 15.78 0.39
N ALA A 52 -12.82 15.10 0.93
CA ALA A 52 -12.08 15.55 2.11
C ALA A 52 -10.71 16.18 1.77
N ALA A 53 -10.48 16.56 0.51
CA ALA A 53 -9.21 17.11 0.06
C ALA A 53 -8.77 18.37 0.83
N ASP A 54 -9.72 19.21 1.26
CA ASP A 54 -9.49 20.43 2.04
C ASP A 54 -8.99 20.16 3.47
N LYS A 55 -9.16 18.93 3.97
CA LYS A 55 -8.70 18.47 5.29
C LYS A 55 -7.33 17.80 5.24
N ARG A 56 -6.70 17.71 4.07
CA ARG A 56 -5.41 17.05 3.90
C ARG A 56 -4.30 17.85 4.58
N LEU A 57 -3.66 17.23 5.57
CA LEU A 57 -2.49 17.79 6.25
C LEU A 57 -1.21 17.23 5.61
N ALA A 58 -0.51 18.05 4.84
CA ALA A 58 0.76 17.70 4.23
C ALA A 58 1.86 18.67 4.70
N SER A 59 2.95 18.12 5.23
CA SER A 59 4.17 18.88 5.52
C SER A 59 5.38 18.09 5.03
N GLY A 60 6.26 18.74 4.27
CA GLY A 60 7.57 18.16 3.92
C GLY A 60 7.63 17.15 2.77
N GLY A 61 6.67 17.13 1.84
CA GLY A 61 6.76 16.34 0.61
C GLY A 61 5.44 15.69 0.16
N PRO A 62 5.45 14.88 -0.91
CA PRO A 62 4.28 14.13 -1.33
C PRO A 62 3.91 13.10 -0.26
N LEU A 63 2.65 13.14 0.20
CA LEU A 63 2.09 12.12 1.07
C LEU A 63 2.03 10.77 0.32
N PRO A 64 2.10 9.63 1.03
CA PRO A 64 1.93 8.33 0.40
C PRO A 64 0.50 8.17 -0.13
N ASP A 65 0.37 7.50 -1.27
CA ASP A 65 -0.90 7.15 -1.89
C ASP A 65 -1.56 5.95 -1.20
N ALA A 66 -0.79 5.12 -0.48
CA ALA A 66 -1.33 4.07 0.38
C ALA A 66 -0.46 3.78 1.61
N LEU A 67 -1.11 3.27 2.65
CA LEU A 67 -0.48 2.70 3.84
C LEU A 67 -0.85 1.21 3.93
N LEU A 68 0.14 0.35 3.75
CA LEU A 68 0.01 -1.09 3.89
C LEU A 68 0.52 -1.51 5.27
N SER A 69 -0.34 -2.17 6.04
CA SER A 69 0.03 -2.86 7.27
C SER A 69 0.06 -4.37 7.03
N VAL A 70 1.17 -5.01 7.37
CA VAL A 70 1.35 -6.47 7.27
C VAL A 70 1.66 -7.02 8.65
N TRP A 71 0.87 -7.99 9.09
CA TRP A 71 1.14 -8.77 10.30
C TRP A 71 1.90 -10.03 9.92
N LEU A 72 3.03 -10.26 10.60
CA LEU A 72 3.99 -11.32 10.30
C LEU A 72 4.32 -12.10 11.58
N ASP A 73 4.81 -13.33 11.41
CA ASP A 73 5.44 -14.03 12.54
C ASP A 73 6.80 -13.42 12.91
N ASP A 74 7.56 -13.00 11.89
CA ASP A 74 8.91 -12.40 11.97
C ASP A 74 9.07 -11.30 10.90
N ALA A 75 9.26 -10.06 11.34
CA ALA A 75 9.43 -8.86 10.51
C ALA A 75 10.80 -8.78 9.82
N TRP A 76 11.77 -9.60 10.21
CA TRP A 76 13.01 -9.72 9.45
C TRP A 76 12.77 -10.32 8.07
N ARG A 77 11.76 -11.19 7.96
CA ARG A 77 11.30 -11.82 6.70
C ARG A 77 10.22 -11.01 5.97
N ARG A 78 10.15 -9.71 6.23
CA ARG A 78 9.13 -8.84 5.63
C ARG A 78 9.26 -8.79 4.11
N PRO A 79 8.14 -8.77 3.36
CA PRO A 79 8.17 -8.67 1.92
C PRO A 79 8.62 -7.29 1.43
N GLN A 80 8.88 -7.17 0.14
CA GLN A 80 9.15 -5.89 -0.52
C GLN A 80 8.01 -5.59 -1.50
N PRO A 81 6.99 -4.79 -1.10
CA PRO A 81 5.81 -4.54 -1.94
C PRO A 81 6.15 -4.01 -3.33
N ALA A 82 7.11 -3.10 -3.46
CA ALA A 82 7.56 -2.57 -4.75
C ALA A 82 8.17 -3.63 -5.68
N ALA A 83 8.76 -4.70 -5.13
CA ALA A 83 9.25 -5.81 -5.95
C ALA A 83 8.13 -6.76 -6.42
N LEU A 84 6.96 -6.73 -5.78
CA LEU A 84 5.81 -7.54 -6.14
C LEU A 84 4.92 -6.88 -7.20
N VAL A 85 4.87 -5.54 -7.21
CA VAL A 85 4.08 -4.72 -8.14
C VAL A 85 4.85 -3.47 -8.58
N PRO A 86 6.01 -3.62 -9.25
CA PRO A 86 6.88 -2.50 -9.64
C PRO A 86 6.21 -1.50 -10.60
N GLU A 87 5.18 -1.92 -11.31
CA GLU A 87 4.36 -1.07 -12.18
C GLU A 87 3.38 -0.17 -11.41
N LEU A 88 3.06 -0.51 -10.15
CA LEU A 88 2.14 0.24 -9.31
C LEU A 88 2.85 1.13 -8.31
N VAL A 89 3.92 0.65 -7.68
CA VAL A 89 4.62 1.31 -6.57
C VAL A 89 6.01 1.76 -7.02
N ALA A 90 6.30 3.05 -6.81
CA ALA A 90 7.58 3.68 -7.12
C ALA A 90 8.66 3.44 -6.05
#